data_AF-A0A238FLF6-F1
#
_entry.id   AF-A0A238FLF6-F1
#
_cell.length_a   1.000
_cell.length_b   1.000
_cell.length_c   1.000
_cell.angle_alpha   90.00
_cell.angle_beta   90.00
_cell.angle_gamma   90.00
#
_symmetry.space_group_name_H-M   'P 1'
#
loop_
_entity.id
_entity.type
_entity.pdbx_description
1 polymer ?
#
loop_
_entity_poly.entity_id
_entity_poly.type
_entity_poly.pdbx_seq_one_letter_code
_entity_poly.pdbx_strand_id
1 'polypeptide(L)'
;MPPRPRLRLPPSPSTHELIHSPAHRIPTLWSLYRPLLRFSSVQIHPSIESRVLRDYVKREFRRATKLTGRDKVRDKLVKGYELLDLLETTSTSPTSLNRLRSLIQHISLSSPHKKPLPTPPPPLKPRLTRGILQAQPYHPPLPRLKPQPIGMGAMIYERRKRISKRWSESDKVKTWSEDGRNEDRFEREVLLGASGRADGQQPQQQVWGKEWTDLWNQWKGKTKREMKMNEMKTPKEMQERASRVAKISGRARAGFGRIDPQRRGEGSTPLESRSARRRDVASEA
;
A
#
# COMPACT_ATOMS: atom_id res chain seq x y z
N MET A 1 45.73 20.05 -38.16
CA MET A 1 45.69 19.17 -36.99
C MET A 1 45.08 19.94 -35.83
N PRO A 2 43.80 19.70 -35.44
CA PRO A 2 43.20 20.41 -34.32
C PRO A 2 43.79 19.94 -32.98
N PRO A 3 43.96 20.84 -31.98
CA PRO A 3 44.52 20.49 -30.68
C PRO A 3 43.57 19.57 -29.90
N ARG A 4 44.11 18.50 -29.30
CA ARG A 4 43.33 17.57 -28.47
C ARG A 4 42.74 18.30 -27.25
N PRO A 5 41.45 18.09 -26.95
CA PRO A 5 40.82 18.68 -25.78
C PRO A 5 41.46 18.11 -24.51
N ARG A 6 41.97 18.99 -23.64
CA ARG A 6 42.49 18.61 -22.33
C ARG A 6 41.32 18.15 -21.46
N LEU A 7 41.34 16.87 -21.08
CA LEU A 7 40.40 16.30 -20.11
C LEU A 7 40.58 17.04 -18.78
N ARG A 8 39.60 17.88 -18.42
CA ARG A 8 39.53 18.48 -17.09
C ARG A 8 39.23 17.37 -16.10
N LEU A 9 40.18 17.09 -15.20
CA LEU A 9 39.94 16.23 -14.04
C LEU A 9 38.80 16.85 -13.21
N PRO A 10 37.83 16.05 -12.73
CA PRO A 10 36.76 16.55 -11.89
C PRO A 10 37.37 17.15 -10.61
N PRO A 11 36.76 18.24 -10.06
CA PRO A 11 37.20 18.80 -8.80
C PRO A 11 37.15 17.71 -7.73
N SER A 12 38.22 17.61 -6.92
CA SER A 12 38.26 16.69 -5.79
C SER A 12 37.05 16.97 -4.89
N PRO A 13 36.23 15.96 -4.56
CA PRO A 13 35.02 16.17 -3.76
C PRO A 13 35.43 16.80 -2.42
N SER A 14 34.71 17.86 -2.03
CA SER A 14 34.94 18.50 -0.75
C SER A 14 34.76 17.46 0.38
N THR A 15 35.50 17.58 1.48
CA THR A 15 35.44 16.64 2.63
C THR A 15 34.02 16.46 3.18
N HIS A 16 33.14 17.45 2.97
CA HIS A 16 31.73 17.39 3.32
C HIS A 16 30.91 16.43 2.42
N GLU A 17 31.23 16.32 1.13
CA GLU A 17 30.53 15.40 0.20
C GLU A 17 30.79 13.93 0.54
N LEU A 18 31.99 13.59 1.03
CA LEU A 18 32.34 12.24 1.46
C LEU A 18 31.54 11.79 2.70
N ILE A 19 31.24 12.72 3.61
CA ILE A 19 30.44 12.48 4.84
C ILE A 19 28.94 12.33 4.51
N HIS A 20 28.50 12.75 3.33
CA HIS A 20 27.11 12.55 2.89
C HIS A 20 26.96 11.36 1.93
N SER A 21 28.06 10.81 1.40
CA SER A 21 28.03 9.64 0.51
C SER A 21 27.61 8.36 1.24
N PRO A 22 26.59 7.61 0.79
CA PRO A 22 26.18 6.36 1.46
C PRO A 22 27.30 5.31 1.59
N ALA A 23 28.42 5.46 0.87
CA ALA A 23 29.59 4.59 0.94
C ALA A 23 30.27 4.56 2.32
N HIS A 24 30.34 5.67 3.07
CA HIS A 24 30.97 5.67 4.42
C HIS A 24 30.13 4.90 5.47
N ARG A 25 28.87 4.59 5.17
CA ARG A 25 28.00 3.79 6.04
C ARG A 25 28.33 2.30 5.97
N ILE A 26 28.93 1.84 4.88
CA ILE A 26 29.19 0.40 4.68
C ILE A 26 30.20 -0.11 5.72
N PRO A 27 31.38 0.51 5.93
CA PRO A 27 32.32 0.06 6.96
C PRO A 27 31.71 0.08 8.35
N THR A 28 31.05 1.18 8.75
CA THR A 28 30.45 1.32 10.09
C THR A 28 29.33 0.32 10.36
N LEU A 29 28.54 -0.05 9.35
CA LEU A 29 27.53 -1.08 9.49
C LEU A 29 28.14 -2.48 9.66
N TRP A 30 29.21 -2.78 8.93
CA TRP A 30 29.82 -4.11 8.91
C TRP A 30 30.81 -4.36 10.05
N SER A 31 31.66 -3.39 10.38
CA SER A 31 32.71 -3.53 11.40
C SER A 31 32.22 -3.29 12.82
N LEU A 32 31.10 -2.58 13.01
CA LEU A 32 30.65 -2.17 14.33
C LEU A 32 29.20 -2.54 14.62
N TYR A 33 28.25 -2.07 13.81
CA TYR A 33 26.82 -2.30 14.10
C TYR A 33 26.44 -3.78 14.09
N ARG A 34 26.87 -4.53 13.06
CA ARG A 34 26.58 -5.97 12.93
C ARG A 34 27.24 -6.79 14.04
N PRO A 35 28.53 -6.62 14.36
CA PRO A 35 29.17 -7.26 15.52
C PRO A 35 28.47 -6.94 16.83
N LEU A 36 28.18 -5.66 17.12
CA LEU A 36 27.46 -5.27 18.34
C LEU A 36 26.10 -5.96 18.46
N LEU A 37 25.34 -6.06 17.36
CA LEU A 37 24.07 -6.79 17.36
C LEU A 37 24.23 -8.30 17.53
N ARG A 38 25.30 -8.88 16.99
CA ARG A 38 25.60 -10.32 17.13
C ARG A 38 25.95 -10.63 18.59
N PHE A 39 26.93 -9.92 19.15
CA PHE A 39 27.38 -10.14 20.52
C PHE A 39 26.29 -9.82 21.55
N SER A 40 25.52 -8.74 21.35
CA SER A 40 24.38 -8.44 22.24
C SER A 40 23.22 -9.45 22.15
N SER A 41 23.13 -10.25 21.09
CA SER A 41 22.02 -11.20 20.87
C SER A 41 22.38 -12.65 21.16
N VAL A 42 23.63 -13.05 20.98
CA VAL A 42 23.99 -14.47 20.87
C VAL A 42 24.43 -15.07 22.21
N GLN A 43 25.32 -14.46 22.98
CA GLN A 43 26.00 -15.18 24.06
C GLN A 43 26.69 -14.22 25.03
N ILE A 44 26.03 -13.84 26.14
CA ILE A 44 26.77 -13.15 27.21
C ILE A 44 26.45 -13.77 28.56
N HIS A 45 25.18 -14.07 28.85
CA HIS A 45 24.79 -14.84 30.03
C HIS A 45 23.28 -15.14 29.98
N PRO A 46 22.79 -16.30 30.45
CA PRO A 46 21.36 -16.58 30.57
C PRO A 46 20.60 -15.61 31.50
N SER A 47 21.31 -14.83 32.32
CA SER A 47 20.75 -13.86 33.27
C SER A 47 20.74 -12.41 32.79
N ILE A 48 21.31 -12.11 31.62
CA ILE A 48 21.39 -10.74 31.11
C ILE A 48 20.34 -10.54 30.01
N GLU A 49 19.52 -9.49 30.14
CA GLU A 49 18.48 -9.14 29.17
C GLU A 49 19.09 -8.66 27.83
N SER A 50 19.50 -9.62 26.99
CA SER A 50 20.01 -9.41 25.62
C SER A 50 19.16 -8.44 24.80
N ARG A 51 17.85 -8.44 25.06
CA ARG A 51 16.88 -7.54 24.42
C ARG A 51 17.12 -6.06 24.74
N VAL A 52 17.41 -5.70 25.99
CA VAL A 52 17.62 -4.31 26.42
C VAL A 52 18.84 -3.71 25.74
N LEU A 53 19.95 -4.46 25.75
CA LEU A 53 21.20 -4.02 25.13
C LEU A 53 21.06 -3.91 23.60
N ARG A 54 20.40 -4.88 22.97
CA ARG A 54 20.12 -4.85 21.53
C ARG A 54 19.26 -3.66 21.13
N ASP A 55 18.22 -3.36 21.91
CA ASP A 55 17.34 -2.20 21.66
C ASP A 55 18.08 -0.88 21.91
N TYR A 56 18.99 -0.83 22.88
CA TYR A 56 19.90 0.29 23.11
C TYR A 56 20.80 0.56 21.92
N VAL A 57 21.53 -0.46 21.42
CA VAL A 57 22.40 -0.34 20.23
C VAL A 57 21.60 0.17 19.04
N LYS A 58 20.44 -0.44 18.74
CA LYS A 58 19.55 0.04 17.66
C LYS A 58 19.10 1.48 17.84
N ARG A 59 18.84 1.91 19.08
CA ARG A 59 18.41 3.27 19.38
C ARG A 59 19.55 4.27 19.19
N GLU A 60 20.74 3.98 19.69
CA GLU A 60 21.91 4.85 19.55
C GLU A 60 22.32 5.02 18.08
N PHE A 61 22.36 3.93 17.30
CA PHE A 61 22.65 4.04 15.86
C PHE A 61 21.58 4.85 15.11
N ARG A 62 20.30 4.66 15.43
CA ARG A 62 19.21 5.46 14.84
C ARG A 62 19.36 6.95 15.15
N ARG A 63 19.69 7.30 16.40
CA ARG A 63 19.95 8.70 16.81
C ARG A 63 21.17 9.27 16.09
N ALA A 64 22.22 8.46 15.91
CA ALA A 64 23.46 8.86 15.26
C ALA A 64 23.34 9.02 13.74
N THR A 65 22.31 8.48 13.08
CA THR A 65 22.15 8.57 11.61
C THR A 65 22.09 10.00 11.05
N LYS A 66 21.70 10.98 11.86
CA LYS A 66 21.56 12.39 11.48
C LYS A 66 22.73 13.26 11.98
N LEU A 67 23.78 12.67 12.55
CA LEU A 67 24.96 13.42 12.99
C LEU A 67 25.78 13.86 11.78
N THR A 68 26.02 15.16 11.65
CA THR A 68 26.76 15.77 10.53
C THR A 68 28.12 16.34 10.93
N GLY A 69 28.52 16.22 12.20
CA GLY A 69 29.82 16.69 12.70
C GLY A 69 30.85 15.57 12.81
N ARG A 70 32.03 15.74 12.22
CA ARG A 70 33.12 14.75 12.25
C ARG A 70 33.48 14.32 13.66
N ASP A 71 33.66 15.26 14.57
CA ASP A 71 34.09 14.95 15.93
C ASP A 71 32.99 14.22 16.71
N LYS A 72 31.73 14.63 16.53
CA LYS A 72 30.57 13.93 17.13
C LYS A 72 30.41 12.50 16.61
N VAL A 73 30.68 12.28 15.32
CA VAL A 73 30.67 10.93 14.71
C VAL A 73 31.83 10.11 15.26
N ARG A 74 33.03 10.67 15.34
CA ARG A 74 34.21 10.02 15.93
C ARG A 74 33.93 9.58 17.37
N ASP A 75 33.41 10.48 18.21
CA ASP A 75 33.09 10.17 19.61
C ASP A 75 32.08 9.03 19.74
N LYS A 76 31.07 8.99 18.86
CA LYS A 76 30.07 7.91 18.84
C LYS A 76 30.66 6.59 18.34
N LEU A 77 31.59 6.62 17.38
CA LEU A 77 32.28 5.43 16.92
C LEU A 77 33.22 4.88 17.98
N VAL A 78 34.00 5.73 18.65
CA VAL A 78 34.87 5.35 19.77
C VAL A 78 34.06 4.65 20.86
N LYS A 79 32.96 5.27 21.32
CA LYS A 79 32.05 4.66 22.30
C LYS A 79 31.45 3.33 21.83
N GLY A 80 31.21 3.20 20.53
CA GLY A 80 30.73 1.95 19.94
C GLY A 80 31.78 0.84 20.02
N TYR A 81 33.04 1.13 19.68
CA TYR A 81 34.14 0.17 19.76
C TYR A 81 34.47 -0.17 21.22
N GLU A 82 34.48 0.80 22.14
CA GLU A 82 34.61 0.53 23.58
C GLU A 82 33.53 -0.44 24.07
N LEU A 83 32.28 -0.27 23.62
CA LEU A 83 31.21 -1.21 23.93
C LEU A 83 31.46 -2.59 23.31
N LEU A 84 31.98 -2.65 22.08
CA LEU A 84 32.31 -3.91 21.43
C LEU A 84 33.40 -4.67 22.20
N ASP A 85 34.48 -3.99 22.58
CA ASP A 85 35.58 -4.54 23.37
C ASP A 85 35.09 -5.03 24.75
N LEU A 86 34.18 -4.29 25.39
CA LEU A 86 33.54 -4.74 26.63
C LEU A 86 32.76 -6.04 26.41
N LEU A 87 32.03 -6.18 25.30
CA LEU A 87 31.25 -7.39 25.01
C LEU A 87 32.14 -8.59 24.68
N GLU A 88 33.24 -8.38 23.97
CA GLU A 88 34.21 -9.45 23.66
C GLU A 88 34.95 -9.92 24.93
N THR A 89 35.42 -8.97 25.75
CA THR A 89 36.16 -9.27 26.99
C THR A 89 35.29 -9.76 28.14
N THR A 90 33.95 -9.65 28.06
CA THR A 90 33.04 -10.12 29.11
C THR A 90 33.17 -11.63 29.36
N SER A 91 33.55 -12.41 28.34
CA SER A 91 33.77 -13.85 28.46
C SER A 91 35.02 -14.20 29.29
N THR A 92 36.01 -13.31 29.32
CA THR A 92 37.34 -13.57 29.91
C THR A 92 37.56 -12.81 31.23
N SER A 93 36.90 -11.66 31.42
CA SER A 93 37.16 -10.75 32.54
C SER A 93 35.92 -10.49 33.40
N PRO A 94 35.94 -10.79 34.71
CA PRO A 94 34.82 -10.52 35.61
C PRO A 94 34.57 -9.02 35.81
N THR A 95 35.60 -8.18 35.66
CA THR A 95 35.45 -6.72 35.75
C THR A 95 34.66 -6.15 34.56
N SER A 96 34.88 -6.66 33.35
CA SER A 96 34.11 -6.26 32.16
C SER A 96 32.63 -6.63 32.30
N LEU A 97 32.37 -7.80 32.88
CA LEU A 97 31.01 -8.27 33.17
C LEU A 97 30.28 -7.35 34.14
N ASN A 98 30.91 -6.93 35.24
CA ASN A 98 30.30 -6.02 36.21
C ASN A 98 30.01 -4.64 35.60
N ARG A 99 30.92 -4.12 34.76
CA ARG A 99 30.70 -2.87 34.01
C ARG A 99 29.50 -3.00 33.07
N LEU A 100 29.39 -4.12 32.36
CA LEU A 100 28.26 -4.38 31.47
C LEU A 100 26.93 -4.47 32.24
N ARG A 101 26.91 -5.14 33.40
CA ARG A 101 25.72 -5.19 34.27
C ARG A 101 25.28 -3.81 34.73
N SER A 102 26.22 -2.98 35.18
CA SER A 102 25.94 -1.59 35.58
C SER A 102 25.38 -0.77 34.42
N LEU A 103 25.95 -0.91 33.23
CA LEU A 103 25.46 -0.26 32.01
C LEU A 103 24.04 -0.70 31.66
N ILE A 104 23.73 -2.00 31.75
CA ILE A 104 22.39 -2.51 31.45
C ILE A 104 21.38 -2.02 32.49
N GLN A 105 21.73 -2.03 33.78
CA GLN A 105 20.87 -1.48 34.83
C GLN A 105 20.58 0.00 34.57
N HIS A 106 21.61 0.78 34.24
CA HIS A 106 21.45 2.19 33.89
C HIS A 106 20.56 2.38 32.64
N ILE A 107 20.72 1.56 31.61
CA ILE A 107 19.87 1.60 30.40
C ILE A 107 18.43 1.24 30.73
N SER A 108 18.19 0.25 31.58
CA SER A 108 16.83 -0.16 31.98
C SER A 108 16.12 0.96 32.74
N LEU A 109 16.84 1.66 33.63
CA LEU A 109 16.32 2.82 34.36
C LEU A 109 16.12 4.06 33.45
N SER A 110 17.04 4.27 32.51
CA SER A 110 17.03 5.42 31.59
C SER A 110 16.10 5.21 30.39
N SER A 111 15.76 3.96 30.05
CA SER A 111 14.88 3.68 28.94
C SER A 111 13.52 4.27 29.29
N PRO A 112 13.07 5.34 28.60
CA PRO A 112 11.77 5.90 28.89
C PRO A 112 10.80 4.75 28.71
N HIS A 113 10.09 4.39 29.78
CA HIS A 113 8.93 3.51 29.67
C HIS A 113 8.18 4.03 28.47
N LYS A 114 8.10 3.23 27.40
CA LYS A 114 7.30 3.59 26.24
C LYS A 114 5.96 3.90 26.85
N LYS A 115 5.56 5.19 26.92
CA LYS A 115 4.23 5.58 27.39
C LYS A 115 3.32 4.60 26.67
N PRO A 116 2.55 3.77 27.38
CA PRO A 116 1.74 2.74 26.74
C PRO A 116 1.04 3.46 25.60
N LEU A 117 1.28 3.01 24.36
CA LEU A 117 0.69 3.67 23.21
C LEU A 117 -0.80 3.79 23.56
N PRO A 118 -1.38 5.01 23.54
CA PRO A 118 -2.78 5.17 23.89
C PRO A 118 -3.52 4.12 23.08
N THR A 119 -4.25 3.24 23.79
CA THR A 119 -4.98 2.14 23.18
C THR A 119 -5.76 2.75 22.02
N PRO A 120 -5.56 2.28 20.78
CA PRO A 120 -6.20 2.92 19.64
C PRO A 120 -7.70 2.94 19.91
N PRO A 121 -8.38 4.09 19.68
CA PRO A 121 -9.81 4.17 19.91
C PRO A 121 -10.50 3.03 19.14
N PRO A 122 -11.57 2.43 19.69
CA PRO A 122 -12.26 1.33 19.03
C PRO A 122 -12.64 1.75 17.60
N PRO A 123 -12.51 0.84 16.62
CA PRO A 123 -12.76 1.17 15.23
C PRO A 123 -14.17 1.75 15.08
N LEU A 124 -14.26 2.95 14.50
CA LEU A 124 -15.54 3.62 14.31
C LEU A 124 -16.44 2.74 13.44
N LYS A 125 -17.66 2.48 13.91
CA LYS A 125 -18.67 1.73 13.14
C LYS A 125 -18.93 2.47 11.82
N PRO A 126 -18.92 1.79 10.66
CA PRO A 126 -19.21 2.41 9.37
C PRO A 126 -20.56 3.13 9.38
N ARG A 127 -20.56 4.42 9.09
CA ARG A 127 -21.79 5.24 9.00
C ARG A 127 -22.06 5.62 7.56
N LEU A 128 -23.32 5.55 7.16
CA LEU A 128 -23.76 6.02 5.85
C LEU A 128 -23.51 7.53 5.73
N THR A 129 -22.90 7.95 4.63
CA THR A 129 -22.69 9.36 4.33
C THR A 129 -23.71 9.87 3.31
N ARG A 130 -23.68 11.17 3.03
CA ARG A 130 -24.49 11.80 1.98
C ARG A 130 -24.09 11.39 0.57
N GLY A 131 -22.87 10.87 0.40
CA GLY A 131 -22.31 10.56 -0.91
C GLY A 131 -22.68 9.16 -1.37
N ILE A 132 -22.74 9.00 -2.68
CA ILE A 132 -22.82 7.70 -3.36
C ILE A 132 -21.53 7.54 -4.15
N LEU A 133 -20.92 6.36 -4.08
CA LEU A 133 -19.86 5.98 -5.01
C LEU A 133 -20.54 5.68 -6.35
N GLN A 134 -20.20 6.46 -7.36
CA GLN A 134 -20.74 6.26 -8.71
C GLN A 134 -20.38 4.88 -9.24
N ALA A 135 -21.15 4.41 -10.22
CA ALA A 135 -20.81 3.20 -10.94
C ALA A 135 -19.41 3.35 -11.55
N GLN A 136 -18.63 2.27 -11.52
CA GLN A 136 -17.30 2.18 -12.10
C GLN A 136 -17.17 0.81 -12.78
N PRO A 137 -16.20 0.61 -13.68
CA PRO A 137 -15.99 -0.68 -14.35
C PRO A 137 -15.86 -1.90 -13.40
N TYR A 138 -15.44 -1.69 -12.15
CA TYR A 138 -15.21 -2.74 -11.15
C TYR A 138 -16.28 -2.81 -10.05
N HIS A 139 -17.21 -1.86 -9.95
CA HIS A 139 -18.31 -1.97 -8.99
C HIS A 139 -19.56 -1.19 -9.46
N PRO A 140 -20.77 -1.70 -9.14
CA PRO A 140 -22.00 -0.94 -9.31
C PRO A 140 -21.98 0.34 -8.44
N PRO A 141 -22.97 1.23 -8.58
CA PRO A 141 -23.10 2.34 -7.63
C PRO A 141 -23.28 1.80 -6.21
N LEU A 142 -22.51 2.33 -5.25
CA LEU A 142 -22.47 1.85 -3.86
C LEU A 142 -22.67 2.99 -2.85
N PRO A 143 -23.31 2.74 -1.69
CA PRO A 143 -23.39 3.73 -0.63
C PRO A 143 -22.00 4.07 -0.08
N ARG A 144 -21.68 5.37 0.04
CA ARG A 144 -20.40 5.78 0.63
C ARG A 144 -20.50 5.74 2.16
N LEU A 145 -19.68 4.91 2.78
CA LEU A 145 -19.59 4.76 4.24
C LEU A 145 -18.34 5.47 4.80
N LYS A 146 -18.42 6.00 6.03
CA LYS A 146 -17.27 6.56 6.77
C LYS A 146 -17.21 6.02 8.21
N PRO A 147 -16.08 5.41 8.63
CA PRO A 147 -15.01 4.90 7.76
C PRO A 147 -15.55 3.83 6.79
N GLN A 148 -14.89 3.65 5.65
CA GLN A 148 -15.26 2.58 4.72
C GLN A 148 -14.84 1.23 5.34
N PRO A 149 -15.70 0.20 5.32
CA PRO A 149 -15.32 -1.13 5.80
C PRO A 149 -14.09 -1.64 5.05
N ILE A 150 -13.13 -2.22 5.78
CA ILE A 150 -11.87 -2.72 5.22
C ILE A 150 -12.12 -3.70 4.08
N GLY A 151 -13.06 -4.65 4.26
CA GLY A 151 -13.40 -5.63 3.23
C GLY A 151 -13.93 -4.99 1.94
N MET A 152 -14.71 -3.91 2.03
CA MET A 152 -15.19 -3.19 0.85
C MET A 152 -14.05 -2.48 0.14
N GLY A 153 -13.15 -1.82 0.88
CA GLY A 153 -11.97 -1.18 0.32
C GLY A 153 -11.04 -2.19 -0.37
N ALA A 154 -10.75 -3.31 0.29
CA ALA A 154 -9.93 -4.39 -0.25
C ALA A 154 -10.53 -5.00 -1.51
N MET A 155 -11.83 -5.30 -1.51
CA MET A 155 -12.54 -5.80 -2.69
C MET A 155 -12.41 -4.83 -3.89
N ILE A 156 -12.62 -3.53 -3.67
CA ILE A 156 -12.51 -2.52 -4.74
C ILE A 156 -11.07 -2.47 -5.27
N TYR A 157 -10.09 -2.51 -4.37
CA TYR A 157 -8.67 -2.51 -4.73
C TYR A 157 -8.28 -3.73 -5.57
N GLU A 158 -8.66 -4.94 -5.15
CA GLU A 158 -8.38 -6.18 -5.87
C GLU A 158 -9.01 -6.19 -7.26
N ARG A 159 -10.26 -5.73 -7.38
CA ARG A 159 -10.93 -5.64 -8.68
C ARG A 159 -10.22 -4.64 -9.59
N ARG A 160 -9.83 -3.47 -9.08
CA ARG A 160 -9.05 -2.48 -9.85
C ARG A 160 -7.71 -3.06 -10.31
N LYS A 161 -7.01 -3.78 -9.45
CA LYS A 161 -5.75 -4.47 -9.80
C LYS A 161 -5.96 -5.54 -10.89
N ARG A 162 -7.00 -6.36 -10.76
CA ARG A 162 -7.35 -7.39 -11.75
C ARG A 162 -7.72 -6.80 -13.11
N ILE A 163 -8.49 -5.72 -13.11
CA ILE A 163 -8.81 -4.98 -14.33
C ILE A 163 -7.53 -4.43 -14.93
N SER A 164 -6.71 -3.68 -14.19
CA SER A 164 -5.44 -3.14 -14.68
C SER A 164 -4.54 -4.21 -15.31
N LYS A 165 -4.42 -5.39 -14.68
CA LYS A 165 -3.67 -6.52 -15.24
C LYS A 165 -4.28 -6.97 -16.56
N ARG A 166 -5.60 -7.14 -16.61
CA ARG A 166 -6.30 -7.48 -17.85
C ARG A 166 -6.05 -6.43 -18.92
N TRP A 167 -6.19 -5.13 -18.67
CA TRP A 167 -5.90 -4.14 -19.71
C TRP A 167 -4.48 -4.29 -20.27
N SER A 168 -3.48 -4.50 -19.41
CA SER A 168 -2.10 -4.74 -19.87
C SER A 168 -1.91 -6.02 -20.69
N GLU A 169 -2.61 -7.10 -20.36
CA GLU A 169 -2.59 -8.34 -21.14
C GLU A 169 -3.38 -8.17 -22.46
N SER A 170 -4.38 -7.28 -22.47
CA SER A 170 -5.29 -7.03 -23.59
C SER A 170 -4.54 -6.34 -24.71
N ASP A 171 -3.71 -5.36 -24.33
CA ASP A 171 -2.86 -4.64 -25.26
C ASP A 171 -1.86 -5.59 -25.94
N LYS A 172 -1.29 -6.55 -25.18
CA LYS A 172 -0.40 -7.58 -25.76
C LYS A 172 -1.12 -8.48 -26.75
N VAL A 173 -2.30 -9.00 -26.37
CA VAL A 173 -3.09 -9.87 -27.26
C VAL A 173 -3.54 -9.12 -28.51
N LYS A 174 -3.85 -7.83 -28.39
CA LYS A 174 -4.16 -6.97 -29.54
C LYS A 174 -2.98 -6.91 -30.51
N THR A 175 -1.77 -6.62 -30.00
CA THR A 175 -0.55 -6.60 -30.82
C THR A 175 -0.30 -7.94 -31.49
N TRP A 176 -0.39 -9.06 -30.76
CA TRP A 176 -0.20 -10.40 -31.35
C TRP A 176 -1.27 -10.76 -32.39
N SER A 177 -2.51 -10.30 -32.21
CA SER A 177 -3.56 -10.48 -33.22
C SER A 177 -3.29 -9.65 -34.48
N GLU A 178 -2.70 -8.47 -34.35
CA GLU A 178 -2.27 -7.63 -35.48
C GLU A 178 -1.08 -8.26 -36.21
N ASP A 179 -0.06 -8.70 -35.47
CA ASP A 179 1.12 -9.39 -36.02
C ASP A 179 0.72 -10.68 -36.75
N GLY A 180 -0.15 -11.50 -36.15
CA GLY A 180 -0.64 -12.73 -36.79
C GLY A 180 -1.42 -12.47 -38.08
N ARG A 181 -2.15 -11.35 -38.19
CA ARG A 181 -2.82 -10.95 -39.44
C ARG A 181 -1.83 -10.44 -40.49
N ASN A 182 -0.78 -9.74 -40.06
CA ASN A 182 0.27 -9.29 -40.96
C ASN A 182 1.05 -10.48 -41.52
N GLU A 183 1.33 -11.49 -40.69
CA GLU A 183 2.00 -12.74 -41.13
C GLU A 183 1.11 -13.54 -42.10
N ASP A 184 -0.18 -13.74 -41.76
CA ASP A 184 -1.14 -14.42 -42.66
C ASP A 184 -1.25 -13.69 -44.01
N ARG A 185 -1.22 -12.35 -44.00
CA ARG A 185 -1.20 -11.55 -45.22
C ARG A 185 0.11 -11.73 -46.00
N PHE A 186 1.24 -11.68 -45.31
CA PHE A 186 2.56 -11.86 -45.91
C PHE A 186 2.69 -13.24 -46.56
N GLU A 187 2.30 -14.31 -45.87
CA GLU A 187 2.30 -15.67 -46.43
C GLU A 187 1.43 -15.78 -47.68
N ARG A 188 0.24 -15.15 -47.69
CA ARG A 188 -0.60 -15.10 -48.89
C ARG A 188 0.08 -14.38 -50.05
N GLU A 189 0.72 -13.24 -49.79
CA GLU A 189 1.44 -12.47 -50.81
C GLU A 189 2.65 -13.25 -51.35
N VAL A 190 3.40 -13.96 -50.48
CA VAL A 190 4.52 -14.84 -50.87
C VAL A 190 4.04 -16.03 -51.69
N LEU A 191 2.98 -16.72 -51.26
CA LEU A 191 2.41 -17.86 -51.98
C LEU A 191 1.84 -17.43 -53.34
N LEU A 192 1.16 -16.28 -53.42
CA LEU A 192 0.66 -15.73 -54.69
C LEU A 192 1.80 -15.28 -55.61
N GLY A 193 2.89 -14.73 -55.06
CA GLY A 193 4.08 -14.34 -55.83
C GLY A 193 4.93 -15.53 -56.29
N ALA A 194 4.94 -16.63 -55.53
CA ALA A 194 5.70 -17.85 -55.85
C ALA A 194 4.95 -18.82 -56.78
N SER A 195 3.61 -18.83 -56.77
CA SER A 195 2.75 -19.75 -57.55
C SER A 195 2.56 -19.37 -59.02
N GLY A 196 3.49 -18.63 -59.61
CA GLY A 196 3.57 -18.44 -61.06
C GLY A 196 3.77 -19.74 -61.86
N ARG A 197 4.07 -20.88 -61.21
CA ARG A 197 4.16 -22.20 -61.84
C ARG A 197 3.77 -23.33 -60.88
N ALA A 198 2.86 -24.19 -61.36
CA ALA A 198 2.57 -25.57 -60.95
C ALA A 198 1.64 -25.82 -59.74
N ASP A 199 0.56 -26.54 -60.09
CA ASP A 199 -0.13 -27.59 -59.33
C ASP A 199 -0.97 -27.23 -58.11
N GLY A 200 -2.21 -26.79 -58.38
CA GLY A 200 -3.46 -27.53 -58.10
C GLY A 200 -3.83 -28.04 -56.70
N GLN A 201 -2.91 -28.18 -55.75
CA GLN A 201 -3.23 -28.58 -54.39
C GLN A 201 -3.42 -27.33 -53.53
N GLN A 202 -4.66 -27.09 -53.07
CA GLN A 202 -4.90 -26.06 -52.06
C GLN A 202 -4.18 -26.47 -50.77
N PRO A 203 -3.14 -25.74 -50.32
CA PRO A 203 -2.51 -26.03 -49.05
C PRO A 203 -3.54 -25.83 -47.94
N GLN A 204 -3.54 -26.71 -46.94
CA GLN A 204 -4.34 -26.50 -45.73
C GLN A 204 -3.98 -25.12 -45.17
N GLN A 205 -4.93 -24.19 -45.28
CA GLN A 205 -4.70 -22.78 -44.99
C GLN A 205 -4.56 -22.60 -43.48
N GLN A 206 -3.33 -22.67 -42.98
CA GLN A 206 -3.00 -22.42 -41.60
C GLN A 206 -3.16 -20.92 -41.34
N VAL A 207 -4.33 -20.52 -40.87
CA VAL A 207 -4.59 -19.11 -40.59
C VAL A 207 -3.88 -18.73 -39.30
N TRP A 208 -2.79 -18.00 -39.44
CA TRP A 208 -2.03 -17.49 -38.30
C TRP A 208 -2.89 -16.57 -37.44
N GLY A 209 -2.76 -16.70 -36.12
CA GLY A 209 -3.39 -15.80 -35.17
C GLY A 209 -4.91 -15.92 -35.00
N LYS A 210 -5.56 -17.00 -35.46
CA LYS A 210 -6.97 -17.31 -35.12
C LYS A 210 -7.19 -17.30 -33.61
N GLU A 211 -6.33 -17.99 -32.86
CA GLU A 211 -6.38 -18.09 -31.40
C GLU A 211 -6.32 -16.72 -30.72
N TRP A 212 -5.40 -15.86 -31.17
CA TRP A 212 -5.26 -14.49 -30.66
C TRP A 212 -6.46 -13.61 -31.00
N THR A 213 -7.05 -13.82 -32.17
CA THR A 213 -8.24 -13.10 -32.62
C THR A 213 -9.47 -13.49 -31.82
N ASP A 214 -9.65 -14.78 -31.52
CA ASP A 214 -10.73 -15.27 -30.68
C ASP A 214 -10.58 -14.79 -29.24
N LEU A 215 -9.36 -14.85 -28.69
CA LEU A 215 -9.04 -14.26 -27.39
C LEU A 215 -9.35 -12.77 -27.37
N TRP A 216 -8.93 -12.02 -28.38
CA TRP A 216 -9.23 -10.58 -28.49
C TRP A 216 -10.74 -10.30 -28.52
N ASN A 217 -11.52 -11.11 -29.25
CA ASN A 217 -12.97 -10.98 -29.32
C ASN A 217 -13.65 -11.26 -27.97
N GLN A 218 -13.21 -12.30 -27.25
CA GLN A 218 -13.67 -12.57 -25.89
C GLN A 218 -13.41 -11.39 -24.95
N TRP A 219 -12.26 -10.73 -25.11
CA TRP A 219 -11.84 -9.62 -24.27
C TRP A 219 -12.61 -8.34 -24.59
N LYS A 220 -12.85 -8.04 -25.88
CA LYS A 220 -13.79 -7.00 -26.30
C LYS A 220 -15.18 -7.21 -25.67
N GLY A 221 -15.66 -8.44 -25.61
CA GLY A 221 -16.92 -8.79 -24.95
C GLY A 221 -16.92 -8.41 -23.46
N LYS A 222 -15.83 -8.72 -22.74
CA LYS A 222 -15.65 -8.35 -21.32
C LYS A 222 -15.58 -6.82 -21.14
N THR A 223 -14.82 -6.12 -21.98
CA THR A 223 -14.70 -4.65 -21.94
C THR A 223 -16.04 -3.97 -22.19
N LYS A 224 -16.85 -4.47 -23.14
CA LYS A 224 -18.22 -3.98 -23.36
C LYS A 224 -19.10 -4.13 -22.11
N ARG A 225 -19.00 -5.24 -21.38
CA ARG A 225 -19.72 -5.44 -20.11
C ARG A 225 -19.26 -4.44 -19.04
N GLU A 226 -17.96 -4.16 -18.98
CA GLU A 226 -17.39 -3.18 -18.05
C GLU A 226 -17.84 -1.74 -18.36
N MET A 227 -17.88 -1.36 -19.65
CA MET A 227 -18.43 -0.08 -20.07
C MET A 227 -19.91 0.05 -19.72
N LYS A 228 -20.70 -1.01 -19.96
CA LYS A 228 -22.12 -1.06 -19.52
C LYS A 228 -22.28 -0.90 -18.01
N MET A 229 -21.38 -1.47 -17.21
CA MET A 229 -21.39 -1.24 -15.75
C MET A 229 -21.12 0.21 -15.39
N ASN A 230 -20.18 0.87 -16.08
CA ASN A 230 -19.89 2.29 -15.86
C ASN A 230 -21.08 3.21 -16.20
N GLU A 231 -21.91 2.80 -17.17
CA GLU A 231 -23.13 3.50 -17.58
C GLU A 231 -24.33 3.25 -16.64
N MET A 232 -24.21 2.36 -15.66
CA MET A 232 -25.31 2.07 -14.74
C MET A 232 -25.70 3.32 -13.95
N LYS A 233 -26.94 3.77 -14.14
CA LYS A 233 -27.52 4.85 -13.36
C LYS A 233 -27.64 4.43 -11.90
N THR A 234 -27.38 5.37 -11.00
CA THR A 234 -27.57 5.16 -9.56
C THR A 234 -29.05 4.92 -9.26
N PRO A 235 -29.43 3.80 -8.60
CA PRO A 235 -30.83 3.49 -8.28
C PRO A 235 -31.50 4.62 -7.49
N LYS A 236 -32.77 4.94 -7.81
CA LYS A 236 -33.54 6.03 -7.16
C LYS A 236 -33.59 5.84 -5.64
N GLU A 237 -33.81 4.62 -5.17
CA GLU A 237 -33.81 4.30 -3.73
C GLU A 237 -32.51 4.71 -3.03
N MET A 238 -31.37 4.53 -3.70
CA MET A 238 -30.06 4.89 -3.16
C MET A 238 -29.90 6.41 -3.09
N GLN A 239 -30.37 7.12 -4.12
CA GLN A 239 -30.41 8.59 -4.14
C GLN A 239 -31.30 9.14 -3.03
N GLU A 240 -32.47 8.52 -2.80
CA GLU A 240 -33.38 8.89 -1.71
C GLU A 240 -32.77 8.62 -0.33
N ARG A 241 -32.10 7.48 -0.13
CA ARG A 241 -31.40 7.19 1.13
C ARG A 241 -30.29 8.21 1.39
N ALA A 242 -29.50 8.54 0.37
CA ALA A 242 -28.45 9.55 0.47
C ALA A 242 -29.03 10.95 0.77
N SER A 243 -30.15 11.32 0.15
CA SER A 243 -30.82 12.60 0.40
C SER A 243 -31.43 12.67 1.81
N ARG A 244 -32.02 11.59 2.33
CA ARG A 244 -32.48 11.49 3.73
C ARG A 244 -31.33 11.67 4.71
N VAL A 245 -30.20 11.00 4.50
CA VAL A 245 -28.99 11.17 5.32
C VAL A 245 -28.45 12.59 5.25
N ALA A 246 -28.49 13.22 4.07
CA ALA A 246 -28.11 14.62 3.90
C ALA A 246 -28.99 15.57 4.70
N LYS A 247 -30.32 15.38 4.68
CA LYS A 247 -31.27 16.16 5.48
C LYS A 247 -31.02 16.00 6.98
N ILE A 248 -30.89 14.76 7.47
CA ILE A 248 -30.65 14.46 8.90
C ILE A 248 -29.35 15.09 9.38
N SER A 249 -28.26 14.87 8.65
CA SER A 249 -26.95 15.42 9.03
C SER A 249 -26.87 16.93 8.81
N GLY A 250 -27.67 17.51 7.91
CA GLY A 250 -27.78 18.96 7.71
C GLY A 250 -28.43 19.61 8.92
N ARG A 251 -29.55 19.03 9.40
CA ARG A 251 -30.24 19.46 10.62
C ARG A 251 -29.36 19.37 11.86
N ALA A 252 -28.57 18.31 11.99
CA ALA A 252 -27.62 18.15 13.10
C ALA A 252 -26.46 19.17 13.08
N ARG A 253 -26.01 19.61 11.88
CA ARG A 253 -24.97 20.64 11.75
C ARG A 253 -25.50 22.06 11.98
N ALA A 254 -26.77 22.31 11.65
CA ALA A 254 -27.42 23.61 11.83
C ALA A 254 -27.84 23.90 13.29
N GLY A 255 -27.42 23.09 14.27
CA GLY A 255 -27.69 23.33 15.69
C GLY A 255 -29.12 23.03 16.17
N PHE A 256 -30.05 22.68 15.28
CA PHE A 256 -31.47 22.40 15.59
C PHE A 256 -31.74 21.03 16.25
N GLY A 257 -30.82 20.55 17.07
CA GLY A 257 -31.00 19.33 17.87
C GLY A 257 -29.71 18.55 18.01
N ARG A 258 -29.12 18.59 19.21
CA ARG A 258 -28.34 17.44 19.68
C ARG A 258 -29.33 16.27 19.71
N ILE A 259 -29.06 15.25 18.90
CA ILE A 259 -29.80 13.99 18.99
C ILE A 259 -29.37 13.36 20.32
N ASP A 260 -30.27 13.34 21.29
CA ASP A 260 -30.03 12.70 22.57
C ASP A 260 -29.64 11.23 22.36
N PRO A 261 -28.44 10.81 22.82
CA PRO A 261 -27.98 9.44 22.67
C PRO A 261 -28.80 8.44 23.50
N GLN A 262 -29.66 8.89 24.41
CA GLN A 262 -30.51 8.04 25.25
C GLN A 262 -31.79 7.55 24.57
N ARG A 263 -32.20 8.09 23.41
CA ARG A 263 -33.46 7.67 22.74
C ARG A 263 -33.34 6.40 21.89
N ARG A 264 -32.38 5.53 22.22
CA ARG A 264 -32.15 4.21 21.58
C ARG A 264 -32.29 3.04 22.57
N GLY A 265 -33.14 3.18 23.57
CA GLY A 265 -33.69 2.05 24.33
C GLY A 265 -35.14 1.84 23.95
N GLU A 266 -35.42 0.69 23.34
CA GLU A 266 -36.69 -0.07 23.44
C GLU A 266 -38.00 0.61 22.98
N GLY A 267 -38.62 0.03 21.93
CA GLY A 267 -39.98 0.39 21.52
C GLY A 267 -40.13 0.79 20.05
N SER A 268 -39.53 0.05 19.11
CA SER A 268 -40.01 0.08 17.73
C SER A 268 -41.20 -0.86 17.60
N THR A 269 -42.41 -0.35 17.85
CA THR A 269 -43.64 -1.01 17.41
C THR A 269 -43.73 -0.99 15.88
N PRO A 270 -44.23 -2.06 15.22
CA PRO A 270 -44.40 -2.08 13.78
C PRO A 270 -45.43 -1.04 13.34
N LEU A 271 -45.15 -0.40 12.21
CA LEU A 271 -46.05 0.51 11.49
C LEU A 271 -47.20 -0.30 10.85
N GLU A 272 -48.19 -0.66 11.65
CA GLU A 272 -49.53 -1.00 11.17
C GLU A 272 -50.55 -0.02 11.73
N SER A 273 -51.55 0.32 10.91
CA SER A 273 -52.76 1.11 11.24
C SER A 273 -52.61 2.63 11.45
N ARG A 274 -52.32 3.35 10.36
CA ARG A 274 -52.80 4.74 10.18
C ARG A 274 -53.60 4.86 8.88
N SER A 275 -54.71 4.13 8.80
CA SER A 275 -55.70 4.24 7.71
C SER A 275 -57.16 4.26 8.18
N ALA A 276 -57.44 4.50 9.46
CA ALA A 276 -58.81 4.57 9.96
C ALA A 276 -58.94 5.72 10.96
N ARG A 277 -59.30 6.91 10.46
CA ARG A 277 -59.97 8.03 11.15
C ARG A 277 -59.92 9.26 10.26
N ARG A 278 -60.76 9.28 9.23
CA ARG A 278 -61.21 10.48 8.51
C ARG A 278 -62.38 10.07 7.61
N ARG A 279 -63.48 9.73 8.27
CA ARG A 279 -64.87 9.74 7.80
C ARG A 279 -65.69 9.68 9.10
N ASP A 280 -66.85 10.33 9.11
CA ASP A 280 -67.73 10.58 10.26
C ASP A 280 -67.53 11.96 10.92
N VAL A 281 -67.72 13.02 10.14
CA VAL A 281 -68.46 14.23 10.55
C VAL A 281 -69.02 14.89 9.29
N ALA A 282 -70.19 14.42 8.82
CA ALA A 282 -71.06 15.13 7.88
C ALA A 282 -72.43 14.44 7.82
N SER A 283 -73.21 14.57 8.90
CA SER A 283 -74.66 14.32 8.90
C SER A 283 -75.30 15.17 9.99
N GLU A 284 -75.46 16.46 9.71
CA GLU A 284 -76.40 17.35 10.40
C GLU A 284 -76.75 18.48 9.43
N ALA A 285 -77.77 18.19 8.60
CA ALA A 285 -78.69 19.07 7.86
C ALA A 285 -79.30 18.28 6.70
#